data_AF-A0A5N5TKY2-F1
#
_entry.id   AF-A0A5N5TKY2-F1
#
_cell.length_a   1.000
_cell.length_b   1.000
_cell.length_c   1.000
_cell.angle_alpha   90.00
_cell.angle_beta   90.00
_cell.angle_gamma   90.00
#
_symmetry.space_group_name_H-M   'P 1'
#
loop_
_entity.id
_entity.type
_entity.pdbx_description
1 polymer ?
#
loop_
_entity_poly.entity_id
_entity_poly.type
_entity_poly.pdbx_seq_one_letter_code
_entity_poly.pdbx_strand_id
1 'polypeptide(L)' 'MHVSAVHCPNVVKTAGLHINPNSTKMSTEVLFNCDPGSMLVGANSIRCKPSGNWSAPLPHCE' A
#
# COMPACT_ATOMS: atom_id res chain seq x y z
N MET A 1 -24.13 5.46 14.75
CA MET A 1 -22.95 6.11 14.15
C MET A 1 -22.34 5.10 13.18
N HIS A 2 -22.55 5.22 11.87
CA HIS A 2 -21.98 4.27 10.91
C HIS A 2 -20.58 4.77 10.55
N VAL A 3 -19.54 4.14 11.08
CA VAL A 3 -18.18 4.39 10.60
C VAL A 3 -18.14 3.95 9.13
N SER A 4 -18.16 4.89 8.20
CA SER A 4 -18.04 4.57 6.79
C SER A 4 -16.72 3.86 6.58
N ALA A 5 -16.77 2.62 6.09
CA ALA A 5 -15.58 1.87 5.75
C ALA A 5 -14.89 2.57 4.59
N VAL A 6 -13.84 3.33 4.90
CA VAL A 6 -13.03 3.98 3.88
C VAL A 6 -12.19 2.89 3.21
N HIS A 7 -12.38 2.73 1.92
CA HIS A 7 -11.58 1.83 1.10
C HIS A 7 -10.61 2.67 0.27
N CYS A 8 -9.33 2.33 0.34
CA CYS A 8 -8.30 2.93 -0.50
C CYS A 8 -8.26 2.26 -1.88
N PRO A 9 -7.68 2.92 -2.89
CA PRO A 9 -7.48 2.31 -4.19
C PRO A 9 -6.60 1.06 -4.07
N ASN A 10 -6.94 0.04 -4.86
CA ASN A 10 -6.19 -1.21 -4.88
C ASN A 10 -4.75 -0.96 -5.32
N VAL A 11 -3.84 -1.54 -4.55
CA VAL A 11 -2.41 -1.56 -4.83
C VAL A 11 -2.13 -2.58 -5.93
N VAL A 12 -1.69 -2.10 -7.10
CA VAL A 12 -1.36 -2.96 -8.23
C VAL A 12 -0.05 -3.69 -7.90
N LYS A 13 -0.12 -5.02 -7.75
CA LYS A 13 1.08 -5.86 -7.62
C LYS A 13 1.78 -5.96 -8.97
N THR A 14 2.89 -5.27 -9.12
CA THR A 14 3.79 -5.42 -10.26
C THR A 14 4.67 -6.67 -10.09
N ALA A 15 5.24 -7.21 -11.17
CA ALA A 15 6.18 -8.33 -11.10
C ALA A 15 7.36 -7.96 -10.17
N GLY A 16 7.60 -8.76 -9.13
CA GLY A 16 8.61 -8.51 -8.11
C GLY A 16 8.18 -7.61 -6.95
N LEU A 17 6.96 -7.05 -6.94
CA LEU A 17 6.43 -6.24 -5.83
C LEU A 17 5.55 -7.10 -4.91
N HIS A 18 6.07 -7.37 -3.72
CA HIS A 18 5.41 -8.12 -2.65
C HIS A 18 4.70 -7.14 -1.72
N ILE A 19 3.42 -7.41 -1.44
CA ILE A 19 2.56 -6.52 -0.64
C ILE A 19 1.95 -7.30 0.51
N ASN A 20 2.16 -6.85 1.75
CA ASN A 20 1.69 -7.54 2.95
C ASN A 20 1.23 -6.57 4.06
N PRO A 21 -0.02 -6.64 4.55
CA PRO A 21 -1.16 -7.42 4.05
C PRO A 21 -1.77 -6.80 2.77
N ASN A 22 -2.37 -7.63 1.91
CA ASN A 22 -3.13 -7.15 0.73
C ASN A 22 -4.53 -6.67 1.15
N SER A 23 -4.60 -5.66 2.00
CA SER A 23 -5.84 -5.10 2.54
C SER A 23 -5.88 -3.60 2.36
N THR A 24 -6.96 -3.09 1.76
CA THR A 24 -7.19 -1.67 1.46
C THR A 24 -8.10 -0.99 2.49
N LYS A 25 -8.26 -1.60 3.67
CA LYS A 25 -9.13 -1.06 4.73
C LYS A 25 -8.54 0.18 5.37
N MET A 26 -9.42 1.09 5.77
CA MET A 26 -9.07 2.26 6.57
C MET A 26 -8.24 1.88 7.79
N SER A 27 -7.13 2.59 8.01
CA SER A 27 -6.17 2.31 9.09
C SER A 27 -5.41 0.99 8.97
N THR A 28 -5.46 0.30 7.83
CA THR A 28 -4.51 -0.76 7.50
C THR A 28 -3.21 -0.14 7.01
N GLU A 29 -2.11 -0.61 7.60
CA GLU A 29 -0.77 -0.38 7.11
C GLU A 29 -0.39 -1.53 6.18
N VAL A 30 0.12 -1.18 5.01
CA VAL A 30 0.51 -2.11 3.95
C VAL A 30 1.99 -1.95 3.71
N LEU A 31 2.73 -3.05 3.83
CA LEU A 31 4.16 -3.11 3.56
C LEU A 31 4.40 -3.53 2.12
N PHE A 32 5.39 -2.90 1.49
CA PHE A 32 5.89 -3.21 0.17
C PHE A 32 7.31 -3.72 0.28
N ASN A 33 7.59 -4.78 -0.46
CA ASN A 33 8.89 -5.37 -0.53
C ASN A 33 9.18 -5.77 -1.97
N CYS A 34 10.38 -5.48 -2.46
CA CYS A 34 10.79 -5.87 -3.80
C CYS A 34 11.51 -7.23 -3.79
N ASP A 35 11.57 -7.89 -4.93
CA ASP A 35 12.34 -9.13 -5.08
C ASP A 35 13.82 -8.88 -4.74
N PRO A 36 14.52 -9.84 -4.12
CA PRO A 36 15.93 -9.70 -3.79
C PRO A 36 16.76 -9.33 -5.03
N GLY A 37 17.46 -8.19 -4.95
CA GLY A 37 18.25 -7.64 -6.06
C GLY A 37 17.63 -6.44 -6.76
N SER A 38 16.38 -6.09 -6.44
CA SER A 38 15.73 -4.85 -6.88
C SER A 38 15.61 -3.84 -5.74
N MET A 39 15.60 -2.55 -6.08
CA MET A 39 15.55 -1.47 -5.09
C MET A 39 14.13 -0.92 -5.01
N LEU A 40 13.55 -0.91 -3.79
CA LEU A 40 12.26 -0.26 -3.57
C LEU A 40 12.43 1.26 -3.58
N VAL A 41 11.84 1.91 -4.58
CA VAL A 41 11.83 3.36 -4.73
C VAL A 41 10.49 3.89 -4.22
N GLY A 42 10.54 4.63 -3.12
CA GLY A 42 9.38 5.23 -2.46
C GLY A 42 9.19 4.74 -1.03
N ALA A 43 7.94 4.69 -0.58
CA ALA A 43 7.61 4.28 0.78
C ALA A 43 7.47 2.76 0.88
N ASN A 44 8.29 2.12 1.72
CA ASN A 44 8.17 0.68 2.01
C ASN A 44 6.90 0.33 2.80
N SER A 45 6.21 1.32 3.36
CA SER A 45 4.97 1.14 4.08
C SER A 45 4.06 2.35 3.85
N ILE A 46 2.79 2.08 3.58
CA ILE A 46 1.77 3.12 3.44
C ILE A 46 0.54 2.75 4.25
N ARG A 47 -0.19 3.77 4.70
CA ARG A 47 -1.39 3.58 5.51
C ARG A 47 -2.60 4.20 4.83
N CYS A 48 -3.73 3.49 4.85
CA CYS A 48 -4.97 3.98 4.27
C CYS A 48 -5.57 5.08 5.15
N LYS A 49 -5.62 6.32 4.63
CA LYS A 49 -6.18 7.47 5.37
C LYS A 49 -7.71 7.45 5.35
N PRO A 50 -8.37 8.08 6.34
CA PRO A 50 -9.82 8.35 6.33
C PRO A 50 -10.32 9.06 5.06
N SER A 51 -9.43 9.73 4.33
CA SER A 51 -9.79 10.42 3.08
C SER A 51 -10.03 9.49 1.88
N GLY A 52 -9.81 8.17 2.02
CA GLY A 52 -9.87 7.24 0.87
C GLY A 52 -8.62 7.27 0.01
N ASN A 53 -7.51 7.75 0.57
CA ASN A 53 -6.25 7.91 -0.14
C ASN A 53 -5.10 7.39 0.72
N TRP A 54 -4.06 6.89 0.07
CA TRP A 54 -2.87 6.41 0.78
C TRP A 54 -2.10 7.58 1.42
N SER A 55 -1.43 7.32 2.54
CA SER A 55 -0.59 8.32 3.21
C SER A 55 0.55 8.80 2.33
N ALA A 56 1.09 7.91 1.51
CA ALA A 56 2.18 8.11 0.58
C ALA A 56 1.86 7.48 -0.78
N PRO A 57 2.54 7.92 -1.86
CA PRO A 57 2.41 7.30 -3.17
C PRO A 57 2.86 5.83 -3.14
N LEU A 58 2.32 5.03 -4.06
CA LEU A 58 2.71 3.63 -4.20
C LEU A 58 4.18 3.53 -4.62
N PRO A 59 5.01 2.74 -3.92
CA PRO A 59 6.38 2.51 -4.34
C PRO A 59 6.41 1.65 -5.60
N HIS A 60 7.53 1.71 -6.31
CA HIS A 60 7.87 0.81 -7.39
C HIS A 60 9.23 0.16 -7.13
N CYS A 61 9.46 -0.97 -7.76
CA CYS A 61 10.77 -1.61 -7.78
C CYS A 61 11.47 -1.17 -9.06
N GLU A 62 12.72 -0.68 -8.93
CA GLU A 62 13.67 -0.51 -10.03
C GLU A 62 14.64 -1.69 -10.08
#